data_AF-A0A7C3Q9C8-F1
#
_entry.id   AF-A0A7C3Q9C8-F1
#
_cell.length_a   1.000
_cell.length_b   1.000
_cell.length_c   1.000
_cell.angle_alpha   90.00
_cell.angle_beta   90.00
_cell.angle_gamma   90.00
#
_symmetry.space_group_name_H-M   'P 1'
#
loop_
_entity.id
_entity.type
_entity.pdbx_description
1 polymer ?
#
loop_
_entity_poly.entity_id
_entity_poly.type
_entity_poly.pdbx_seq_one_letter_code
_entity_poly.pdbx_strand_id
1 'polypeptide(L)' 'MSILMTGGGTGGHLAIIKAVKEHLRDETLIYVGSTKGQDKQWFEDDDDFQEKYFFETRGVVNQGALGKIKSL' A
#
# COMPACT_ATOMS: atom_id res chain seq x y z
N MET A 1 15.03 6.22 12.25
CA MET A 1 15.05 5.29 11.10
C MET A 1 13.77 5.54 10.30
N SER A 2 13.80 5.43 8.97
CA SER A 2 12.58 5.54 8.16
C SER A 2 12.20 4.16 7.62
N ILE A 3 10.92 3.80 7.77
CA ILE A 3 10.38 2.53 7.30
C ILE A 3 9.34 2.83 6.22
N LEU A 4 9.58 2.29 5.03
CA LEU A 4 8.63 2.33 3.94
C LEU A 4 7.76 1.07 3.99
N MET A 5 6.46 1.28 4.17
CA MET A 5 5.46 0.24 4.16
C MET A 5 4.77 0.21 2.80
N THR A 6 4.75 -0.96 2.20
CA THR A 6 4.01 -1.24 0.97
C THR A 6 3.40 -2.63 1.04
N GLY A 7 2.33 -2.83 0.31
CA GLY A 7 1.42 -3.95 0.50
C GLY A 7 0.01 -3.42 0.34
N GLY A 8 -0.72 -3.97 -0.62
CA GLY A 8 -1.91 -3.32 -1.15
C GLY A 8 -2.85 -4.28 -1.86
N GLY A 9 -4.00 -3.76 -2.26
CA GLY A 9 -5.05 -4.50 -2.96
C GLY A 9 -6.24 -4.81 -2.07
N THR A 10 -6.10 -5.78 -1.16
CA THR A 10 -7.21 -6.27 -0.31
C THR A 10 -6.99 -5.98 1.16
N GLY A 11 -8.09 -5.82 1.91
CA GLY A 11 -8.08 -5.52 3.35
C GLY A 11 -7.25 -6.47 4.22
N GLY A 12 -7.03 -7.73 3.80
CA GLY A 12 -6.18 -8.67 4.54
C GLY A 12 -4.71 -8.23 4.61
N HIS A 13 -4.15 -7.73 3.50
CA HIS A 13 -2.78 -7.19 3.48
C HIS A 13 -2.71 -5.86 4.26
N LEU A 14 -3.73 -5.01 4.11
CA LEU A 14 -3.80 -3.71 4.77
C LEU A 14 -3.95 -3.83 6.29
N ALA A 15 -4.67 -4.86 6.77
CA ALA A 15 -4.79 -5.15 8.20
C ALA A 15 -3.44 -5.47 8.85
N ILE A 16 -2.55 -6.17 8.14
CA ILE A 16 -1.21 -6.47 8.63
C ILE A 16 -0.39 -5.17 8.76
N ILE A 17 -0.43 -4.30 7.75
CA ILE A 17 0.26 -3.00 7.78
C ILE A 17 -0.22 -2.17 8.97
N LYS A 18 -1.54 -2.10 9.17
CA LYS A 18 -2.13 -1.38 10.30
C LYS A 18 -1.64 -1.95 11.64
N ALA A 19 -1.70 -3.26 11.82
CA ALA A 19 -1.26 -3.90 13.06
C ALA A 19 0.25 -3.71 13.34
N VAL A 20 1.08 -3.74 12.30
CA VAL A 20 2.54 -3.55 12.45
C VAL A 20 2.86 -2.10 12.81
N LYS A 21 2.24 -1.11 12.16
CA LYS A 21 2.53 0.31 12.41
C LYS A 21 2.23 0.71 13.86
N GLU A 22 1.20 0.14 14.48
CA GLU A 22 0.81 0.41 15.87
C GLU A 22 1.92 0.04 16.89
N HIS A 23 2.90 -0.77 16.50
CA HIS A 23 4.02 -1.19 17.33
C HIS A 23 5.32 -0.42 17.06
N LEU A 24 5.31 0.47 16.07
CA LEU A 24 6.44 1.35 15.73
C LEU A 24 6.12 2.74 16.28
N ARG A 25 7.07 3.35 17.00
CA ARG A 25 6.82 4.60 17.75
C ARG A 25 7.87 5.66 17.50
N ASP A 26 9.11 5.24 17.28
CA ASP A 26 10.27 6.13 17.14
C ASP A 26 10.78 6.17 15.69
N GLU A 27 10.05 5.51 14.77
CA GLU A 27 10.33 5.41 13.36
C GLU A 27 9.46 6.38 12.54
N THR A 28 10.06 7.00 11.54
CA THR A 28 9.32 7.70 10.49
C THR A 28 8.67 6.66 9.59
N LEU A 29 7.34 6.66 9.52
CA LEU A 29 6.60 5.75 8.67
C LEU A 29 6.19 6.43 7.37
N ILE A 30 6.40 5.74 6.25
CA ILE A 30 6.00 6.19 4.91
C ILE A 30 5.16 5.08 4.28
N TYR A 31 3.97 5.42 3.77
CA TYR A 31 3.15 4.47 3.05
C TYR A 31 3.23 4.69 1.53
N VAL A 32 3.43 3.59 0.79
CA VAL A 32 3.35 3.58 -0.67
C VAL A 32 2.37 2.51 -1.13
N GLY A 33 1.27 2.94 -1.73
CA GLY A 33 0.19 2.08 -2.19
C GLY A 33 -0.37 2.48 -3.55
N SER A 34 -1.48 1.86 -3.91
CA SER A 34 -2.17 2.11 -5.18
C SER A 34 -3.42 2.98 -5.02
N THR A 35 -3.76 3.75 -6.06
CA THR A 35 -5.09 4.36 -6.20
C THR A 35 -6.16 3.32 -6.58
N LYS A 36 -5.76 2.11 -6.99
CA LYS A 36 -6.63 0.98 -7.29
C LYS A 36 -6.65 0.02 -6.10
N GLY A 37 -7.83 -0.42 -5.67
CA GLY A 37 -7.98 -1.31 -4.52
C GLY A 37 -8.42 -0.56 -3.28
N GLN A 38 -8.02 -1.03 -2.10
CA GLN A 38 -8.48 -0.52 -0.81
C GLN A 38 -7.45 0.41 -0.11
N ASP A 39 -6.22 0.50 -0.61
CA ASP A 39 -5.10 1.20 0.01
C ASP A 39 -5.45 2.64 0.41
N LYS A 40 -5.98 3.41 -0.56
CA LYS A 40 -6.34 4.81 -0.38
C LYS A 40 -7.42 5.01 0.69
N GLN A 41 -8.46 4.19 0.66
CA GLN A 41 -9.53 4.21 1.66
C GLN A 41 -9.02 3.95 3.08
N TRP A 42 -7.97 3.14 3.22
CA TRP A 42 -7.45 2.76 4.52
C TRP A 42 -6.46 3.77 5.09
N PHE A 43 -5.64 4.38 4.24
CA PHE A 43 -4.45 5.11 4.70
C PHE A 43 -4.36 6.56 4.24
N GLU A 44 -5.22 7.08 3.37
CA GLU A 44 -5.14 8.50 2.93
C GLU A 44 -5.18 9.47 4.11
N ASP A 45 -6.09 9.23 5.05
CA ASP A 45 -6.31 10.08 6.24
C ASP A 45 -5.61 9.55 7.50
N ASP A 46 -4.66 8.63 7.35
CA ASP A 46 -3.95 8.03 8.48
C ASP A 46 -2.74 8.89 8.87
N ASP A 47 -2.82 9.57 10.01
CA ASP A 47 -1.82 10.53 10.48
C ASP A 47 -0.56 9.88 11.08
N ASP A 48 -0.57 8.56 11.32
CA ASP A 48 0.62 7.84 11.79
C ASP A 48 1.68 7.71 10.69
N PHE A 49 1.29 7.88 9.42
CA PHE A 49 2.20 7.96 8.29
C PHE A 49 2.61 9.41 8.04
N GLN A 50 3.91 9.68 8.15
CA GLN A 50 4.47 11.00 7.86
C GLN A 50 4.28 11.38 6.39
N GLU A 51 4.41 10.41 5.47
CA GLU A 51 4.22 10.60 4.04
C GLU A 51 3.39 9.44 3.46
N LYS A 52 2.53 9.77 2.50
CA LYS A 52 1.60 8.82 1.87
C LYS A 52 1.58 9.05 0.37
N TYR A 53 1.98 8.05 -0.41
CA TYR A 53 1.99 8.11 -1.87
C TYR A 53 1.08 7.04 -2.46
N PHE A 54 0.15 7.46 -3.32
CA PHE A 54 -0.76 6.57 -4.02
C PHE A 54 -0.56 6.72 -5.54
N PHE A 55 -0.16 5.63 -6.19
CA PHE A 55 0.10 5.62 -7.61
C PHE A 55 -1.02 4.91 -8.38
N GLU A 56 -1.31 5.35 -9.60
CA GLU A 56 -2.12 4.55 -10.50
C GLU A 56 -1.35 3.29 -10.89
N THR A 57 -1.72 2.14 -10.30
CA THR A 57 -1.10 0.85 -10.63
C THR A 57 -2.05 -0.06 -11.38
N ARG A 58 -1.48 -1.06 -12.05
CA ARG A 58 -2.24 -2.11 -12.74
C ARG A 58 -1.85 -3.46 -12.18
N GLY A 59 -2.85 -4.22 -11.73
CA GLY A 59 -2.62 -5.58 -11.24
C GLY A 59 -2.12 -6.51 -12.34
N VAL A 60 -1.10 -7.31 -12.02
CA VAL A 60 -0.53 -8.36 -12.88
C VAL A 60 -1.22 -9.72 -12.72
N VAL A 61 -2.00 -9.87 -11.65
CA VAL A 61 -2.77 -11.08 -11.30
C VAL A 61 -4.16 -11.04 -11.95
N ASN A 62 -4.68 -12.20 -12.36
CA ASN A 62 -5.91 -12.36 -13.15
C ASN A 62 -5.91 -11.72 -14.56
N GLN A 63 -4.75 -11.27 -15.04
CA GLN A 63 -4.56 -10.88 -16.44
C GLN A 63 -4.17 -12.12 -17.27
N GLY A 64 -4.82 -12.33 -18.42
CA GLY A 64 -4.38 -13.33 -19.41
C GLY A 64 -2.95 -13.03 -19.91
N ALA A 65 -2.32 -13.94 -20.65
CA ALA A 65 -0.91 -13.81 -21.06
C ALA A 65 -0.56 -12.44 -21.70
N LEU A 66 -1.47 -11.88 -22.52
CA LEU A 66 -1.34 -10.54 -23.11
C LEU A 66 -1.48 -9.39 -22.11
N GLY A 67 -2.30 -9.56 -21.07
CA GLY A 67 -2.51 -8.55 -20.03
C GLY A 67 -1.32 -8.41 -19.09
N LYS A 68 -0.49 -9.47 -18.94
CA LYS A 68 0.78 -9.43 -18.20
C LYS A 68 1.87 -8.63 -18.92
N ILE A 69 1.92 -8.70 -20.26
CA ILE A 69 2.87 -7.92 -21.06
C ILE A 69 2.53 -6.42 -21.02
N LYS A 70 1.24 -6.08 -20.96
CA LYS A 70 0.76 -4.69 -20.81
C LYS A 70 0.89 -4.13 -19.38
N SER A 71 1.30 -4.95 -18.41
CA SER A 71 1.50 -4.53 -17.02
C SER A 71 2.97 -4.45 -16.61
N LEU A 72 3.89 -4.84 -17.51
CA LEU A 72 5.32 -4.52 -17.47
C LEU A 72 5.53 -3.12 -18.05
#